data_AF-A0ABD5W0Z9-F1
#
_entry.id   AF-A0ABD5W0Z9-F1
#
_cell.length_a   1.000
_cell.length_b   1.000
_cell.length_c   1.000
_cell.angle_alpha   90.00
_cell.angle_beta   90.00
_cell.angle_gamma   90.00
#
_symmetry.space_group_name_H-M   'P 1'
#
loop_
_entity.id
_entity.type
_entity.pdbx_description
1 polymer ?
#
loop_
_entity_poly.entity_id
_entity_poly.type
_entity_poly.pdbx_seq_one_letter_code
_entity_poly.pdbx_strand_id
1 'polypeptide(L)' 'MPDAVTAVGVVYDFHDVYSDKRGRAHLVNVDGTHDVSVLESQYPALADRIQRLWTY' A
#
# COMPACT_ATOMS: atom_id res chain seq x y z
N MET A 1 17.70 6.03 21.84
CA MET A 1 17.30 6.08 20.42
C MET A 1 15.80 5.84 20.41
N PRO A 2 14.96 6.62 19.70
CA PRO A 2 13.60 6.15 19.49
C PRO A 2 13.67 4.81 18.73
N ASP A 3 12.68 3.96 18.94
CA ASP A 3 12.53 2.76 18.11
C ASP A 3 12.54 3.15 16.63
N ALA A 4 12.95 2.23 15.76
CA ALA A 4 13.05 2.48 14.33
C ALA A 4 11.75 3.13 13.81
N VAL A 5 11.87 4.28 13.15
CA VAL A 5 10.75 4.96 12.51
C VAL A 5 10.44 4.27 11.19
N THR A 6 9.18 3.92 10.96
CA THR A 6 8.71 3.38 9.69
C THR A 6 8.00 4.46 8.88
N ALA A 7 8.43 4.68 7.63
CA ALA A 7 7.76 5.55 6.68
C ALA A 7 6.77 4.73 5.84
N VAL A 8 5.50 5.12 5.85
CA VAL A 8 4.43 4.43 5.11
C VAL A 8 3.72 5.38 4.16
N GLY A 9 3.64 5.01 2.88
CA GLY A 9 2.90 5.72 1.86
C GLY A 9 1.60 5.00 1.53
N VAL A 10 0.50 5.75 1.50
CA VAL A 10 -0.82 5.26 1.11
C VAL A 10 -1.49 6.17 0.11
N VAL A 11 -2.33 5.59 -0.75
CA VAL A 11 -3.27 6.34 -1.59
C VAL A 11 -4.67 6.14 -1.03
N TYR A 12 -5.40 7.22 -0.84
CA TYR A 12 -6.80 7.17 -0.42
C TYR A 12 -7.72 7.11 -1.64
N ASP A 13 -8.46 6.02 -1.75
CA ASP A 13 -9.36 5.75 -2.87
C ASP A 13 -10.73 6.42 -2.65
N PHE A 14 -10.79 7.71 -2.92
CA PHE A 14 -12.02 8.50 -2.78
C PHE A 14 -13.02 8.27 -3.93
N HIS A 15 -12.51 7.88 -5.10
CA HIS A 15 -13.24 7.77 -6.36
C HIS A 15 -13.50 6.32 -6.78
N ASP A 16 -13.23 5.36 -5.90
CA ASP A 16 -13.49 3.92 -6.11
C ASP A 16 -12.74 3.36 -7.33
N VAL A 17 -11.52 3.85 -7.56
CA VAL A 17 -10.68 3.48 -8.71
C VAL A 17 -9.79 2.30 -8.37
N TYR A 18 -9.27 2.23 -7.14
CA TYR A 18 -8.48 1.08 -6.68
C TYR A 18 -9.37 -0.08 -6.27
N SER A 19 -10.52 0.19 -5.66
CA SER A 19 -11.42 -0.83 -5.15
C SER A 19 -12.90 -0.46 -5.33
N ASP A 20 -13.77 -1.46 -5.21
CA ASP A 20 -15.23 -1.29 -5.13
C ASP A 20 -15.70 -0.67 -3.80
N LYS A 21 -14.77 -0.24 -2.94
CA LYS A 21 -15.05 0.20 -1.58
C LYS A 21 -14.51 1.60 -1.33
N ARG A 22 -15.45 2.54 -1.31
CA ARG A 22 -15.18 3.95 -1.10
C ARG A 22 -14.44 4.28 0.18
N GLY A 23 -13.42 5.10 0.03
CA GLY A 23 -12.64 5.65 1.14
C GLY A 23 -11.69 4.65 1.76
N ARG A 24 -11.16 3.70 0.98
CA ARG A 24 -10.10 2.80 1.44
C ARG A 24 -8.71 3.39 1.18
N ALA A 25 -7.78 3.14 2.11
CA ALA A 25 -6.38 3.44 1.91
C ALA A 25 -5.66 2.19 1.35
N HIS A 26 -4.90 2.38 0.28
CA HIS A 26 -4.09 1.36 -0.38
C HIS A 26 -2.61 1.61 -0.10
N LEU A 27 -1.89 0.57 0.31
CA LEU A 27 -0.47 0.65 0.60
C LEU A 27 0.32 0.73 -0.70
N VAL A 28 1.19 1.74 -0.80
CA VAL A 28 2.03 1.95 -2.00
C VAL A 28 3.52 1.84 -1.71
N ASN A 29 3.97 2.14 -0.50
CA ASN A 29 5.34 1.86 -0.07
C ASN A 29 5.49 1.73 1.46
N VAL A 30 6.56 1.03 1.87
CA VAL A 30 7.08 1.02 3.24
C VAL A 30 8.59 1.19 3.16
N ASP A 31 9.15 2.18 3.86
CA ASP A 31 10.59 2.49 3.88
C ASP A 31 11.25 2.53 2.49
N GLY A 32 10.51 3.03 1.50
CA GLY A 32 10.96 3.15 0.10
C GLY A 32 10.70 1.90 -0.77
N THR A 33 10.45 0.74 -0.17
CA THR A 33 10.02 -0.47 -0.88
C THR A 33 8.63 -0.27 -1.45
N HIS A 34 8.50 -0.38 -2.78
CA HIS A 34 7.24 -0.17 -3.51
C HIS A 34 6.90 -1.32 -4.47
N ASP A 35 7.72 -2.37 -4.49
CA ASP A 35 7.49 -3.60 -5.24
C ASP A 35 6.30 -4.35 -4.62
N VAL A 36 5.30 -4.65 -5.46
CA VAL A 36 4.05 -5.28 -5.02
C VAL A 36 4.30 -6.65 -4.40
N SER A 37 5.10 -7.50 -5.05
CA SER A 37 5.34 -8.87 -4.59
C SER A 37 6.07 -8.88 -3.25
N VAL A 38 7.01 -7.94 -3.05
CA VAL A 38 7.73 -7.78 -1.78
C VAL A 38 6.76 -7.31 -0.69
N LEU A 39 5.92 -6.31 -0.99
CA LEU A 39 4.95 -5.78 -0.03
C LEU A 39 3.90 -6.82 0.36
N GLU A 40 3.37 -7.59 -0.58
CA GLU A 40 2.38 -8.65 -0.31
C GLU A 40 2.99 -9.76 0.57
N SER A 41 4.24 -10.14 0.31
CA SER A 41 4.96 -11.14 1.09
C SER A 41 5.24 -10.66 2.53
N GLN A 42 5.63 -9.40 2.69
CA GLN A 42 5.94 -8.81 4.00
C GLN A 42 4.69 -8.47 4.81
N TYR A 43 3.61 -8.07 4.14
CA TYR A 43 2.37 -7.59 4.76
C TYR A 43 1.14 -8.35 4.24
N PRO A 44 1.06 -9.69 4.46
CA PRO A 44 -0.01 -10.52 3.89
C PRO A 44 -1.40 -10.12 4.39
N ALA A 45 -1.51 -9.55 5.59
CA ALA A 45 -2.76 -9.02 6.12
C ALA A 45 -3.31 -7.79 5.36
N LEU A 46 -2.47 -7.16 4.52
CA LEU A 46 -2.82 -6.00 3.69
C LEU A 46 -2.84 -6.34 2.21
N ALA A 47 -2.74 -7.62 1.82
CA ALA A 47 -2.70 -8.02 0.41
C ALA A 47 -3.91 -7.51 -0.39
N ASP A 48 -5.11 -7.44 0.22
CA ASP A 48 -6.31 -6.87 -0.41
C ASP A 48 -6.25 -5.35 -0.63
N ARG A 49 -5.20 -4.69 -0.15
CA ARG A 49 -4.95 -3.25 -0.21
C ARG A 49 -3.64 -2.88 -0.90
N ILE A 50 -2.93 -3.86 -1.46
CA ILE A 50 -1.72 -3.63 -2.26
C ILE A 50 -2.09 -3.88 -3.71
N GLN A 51 -2.30 -2.81 -4.47
CA GLN A 51 -2.75 -2.91 -5.87
C GLN A 51 -2.04 -1.86 -6.72
N ARG A 52 -1.85 -2.16 -8.00
CA ARG A 52 -1.33 -1.22 -9.00
C ARG A 52 -2.31 -1.11 -10.15
N LEU A 53 -2.78 0.10 -10.40
CA LEU A 53 -3.57 0.41 -11.58
C LEU A 53 -2.70 0.49 -12.84
N TRP A 54 -1.45 0.93 -12.70
CA TRP A 54 -0.47 1.02 -13.77
C TRP A 54 0.91 0.59 -13.29
N THR A 55 1.61 -0.13 -14.16
CA THR A 55 3.04 -0.46 -14.05
C THR A 55 3.71 0.09 -15.30
N TYR A 56 4.74 0.92 -15.11
CA TYR A 56 5.59 1.45 -16.16
C TYR A 56 6.90 0.67 -16.21
#